data_AF-A0A975G0L9-F1
#
_entry.id   AF-A0A975G0L9-F1
#
_cell.length_a   1.000
_cell.length_b   1.000
_cell.length_c   1.000
_cell.angle_alpha   90.00
_cell.angle_beta   90.00
_cell.angle_gamma   90.00
#
_symmetry.space_group_name_H-M   'P 1'
#
loop_
_entity.id
_entity.type
_entity.pdbx_description
1 polymer ?
#
loop_
_entity_poly.entity_id
_entity_poly.type
_entity_poly.pdbx_seq_one_letter_code
_entity_poly.pdbx_strand_id
1 'polypeptide(L)'
;MIALLRNRRGSVSPLLALMLIPLIGAMSIGAEASSWFLIKRAAQTAADAAVLAAASNGCDPSAACYTDYKTPSFSDEAKAVAARYNFPNGSYNTTVTAADNQTCPSPSTATNCYQVTITKLVPISLVNIVGYKGNGGSISGAPAEKIVVTAMASYATPLDPCMLATANTQPAHGNNSSFQLNGSANFDAGGCVLYSNGSATCNGHNGGFGDTITVSTTDKNCGTKQITGAGTFTDPFTSQLKNNPLKNCTAISSPSADGTTLNWSTAQCVTITGNFTIPAGSAGTKATTNTPGTVLVINNGNLVLNGNFTVANSGLTIVFTGTAGGAPGFITGNGTIDYGAPSSGAWSGFAIYQDPAMTSPTNQVYSGNSPTFDITGLVYAPYTNLTFQGAINHETKSSVIAGGGYACLSVVASNFTTSGTGSIFANPTSQCDRAGVSGLIPSPDSVLVRQALVQ
;
A
#
# COMPACT_ATOMS: atom_id res chain seq x y z
N MET A 1 -27.55 -54.40 -64.87
CA MET A 1 -27.53 -54.33 -63.38
C MET A 1 -26.71 -55.43 -62.70
N ILE A 2 -26.35 -56.54 -63.36
CA ILE A 2 -25.62 -57.68 -62.74
C ILE A 2 -24.08 -57.57 -62.81
N ALA A 3 -23.52 -56.65 -63.60
CA ALA A 3 -22.06 -56.48 -63.74
C ALA A 3 -21.37 -55.72 -62.59
N LEU A 4 -22.13 -55.11 -61.66
CA LEU A 4 -21.57 -54.43 -60.48
C LEU A 4 -21.27 -55.39 -59.32
N LEU A 5 -21.85 -56.60 -59.31
CA LEU A 5 -21.69 -57.57 -58.20
C LEU A 5 -20.39 -58.40 -58.29
N ARG A 6 -19.69 -58.40 -59.42
CA ARG A 6 -18.48 -59.23 -59.65
C ARG A 6 -17.16 -58.46 -59.58
N ASN A 7 -17.19 -57.17 -59.27
CA ASN A 7 -16.02 -56.31 -59.32
C ASN A 7 -15.41 -56.11 -57.92
N ARG A 8 -14.45 -56.97 -57.53
CA ARG A 8 -13.75 -56.87 -56.22
C ARG A 8 -12.83 -55.64 -56.09
N ARG A 9 -12.59 -54.91 -57.18
CA ARG A 9 -11.75 -53.70 -57.20
C ARG A 9 -12.40 -52.46 -56.56
N GLY A 10 -13.69 -52.52 -56.21
CA GLY A 10 -14.43 -51.42 -55.56
C GLY A 10 -14.85 -51.69 -54.11
N SER A 11 -14.48 -52.82 -53.50
CA SER A 11 -14.96 -53.19 -52.15
C SER A 11 -14.45 -52.27 -51.03
N VAL A 12 -13.36 -51.53 -51.28
CA VAL A 12 -12.75 -50.61 -50.30
C VAL A 12 -13.37 -49.21 -50.38
N SER A 13 -13.97 -48.82 -51.52
CA SER A 13 -14.59 -47.51 -51.71
C SER A 13 -15.70 -47.17 -50.71
N PRO A 14 -16.66 -48.08 -50.36
CA PRO A 14 -17.66 -47.76 -49.35
C PRO A 14 -17.08 -47.63 -47.93
N LEU A 15 -16.04 -48.40 -47.59
CA LEU A 15 -15.35 -48.30 -46.30
C LEU A 15 -14.56 -47.00 -46.18
N LEU A 16 -13.85 -46.61 -47.25
CA LEU A 16 -13.14 -45.33 -47.32
C LEU A 16 -14.10 -44.14 -47.23
N ALA A 17 -15.24 -44.21 -47.93
CA ALA A 17 -16.26 -43.17 -47.89
C ALA A 17 -16.85 -43.00 -46.46
N LEU A 18 -17.07 -44.10 -45.74
CA LEU A 18 -17.54 -44.08 -44.35
C LEU A 18 -16.47 -43.56 -43.38
N MET A 19 -15.18 -43.84 -43.62
CA MET A 19 -14.07 -43.33 -42.80
C MET A 19 -13.72 -41.86 -43.07
N LEU A 20 -14.08 -41.32 -44.23
CA LEU A 20 -13.85 -39.92 -44.58
C LEU A 20 -14.65 -38.97 -43.66
N ILE A 21 -15.86 -39.37 -43.27
CA ILE A 21 -16.77 -38.58 -42.43
C ILE A 21 -16.13 -38.26 -41.05
N PRO A 22 -15.67 -39.25 -40.24
CA PRO A 22 -15.02 -38.95 -38.97
C PRO A 22 -13.67 -38.25 -39.13
N LEU A 23 -12.92 -38.48 -40.22
CA LEU A 23 -11.66 -37.77 -40.49
C LEU A 23 -11.89 -36.27 -40.74
N ILE A 24 -12.85 -35.93 -41.60
CA ILE A 24 -13.23 -34.53 -41.86
C ILE A 24 -13.81 -33.90 -40.60
N GLY A 25 -14.63 -34.64 -39.85
CA GLY A 25 -15.15 -34.20 -38.56
C GLY A 25 -14.05 -33.83 -37.57
N ALA A 26 -13.06 -34.70 -37.40
CA ALA A 26 -11.93 -34.47 -36.49
C ALA A 26 -11.08 -33.26 -36.89
N MET A 27 -10.79 -33.10 -38.19
CA MET A 27 -10.05 -31.93 -38.70
C MET A 27 -10.85 -30.63 -38.52
N SER A 28 -12.16 -30.69 -38.76
CA SER A 28 -13.07 -29.55 -38.60
C SER A 28 -13.14 -29.08 -37.15
N ILE A 29 -13.29 -30.03 -36.21
CA ILE A 29 -13.25 -29.75 -34.77
C ILE A 29 -11.88 -29.17 -34.38
N GLY A 30 -10.79 -29.76 -34.85
CA GLY A 30 -9.43 -29.31 -34.52
C GLY A 30 -9.18 -27.86 -34.94
N ALA A 31 -9.57 -27.49 -36.16
CA ALA A 31 -9.41 -26.12 -36.67
C ALA A 31 -10.26 -25.11 -35.90
N GLU A 32 -11.56 -25.38 -35.72
CA GLU A 32 -12.47 -24.43 -35.08
C GLU A 32 -12.27 -24.36 -33.56
N ALA A 33 -12.04 -25.48 -32.88
CA ALA A 33 -11.73 -25.47 -31.45
C ALA A 33 -10.44 -24.71 -31.15
N SER A 34 -9.42 -24.83 -32.01
CA SER A 34 -8.19 -24.05 -31.90
C SER A 34 -8.47 -22.54 -32.05
N SER A 35 -9.33 -22.16 -33.00
CA SER A 35 -9.77 -20.78 -33.17
C SER A 35 -10.53 -20.26 -31.95
N TRP A 36 -11.50 -21.02 -31.43
CA TRP A 36 -12.25 -20.66 -30.24
C TRP A 36 -11.36 -20.51 -29.01
N PHE A 37 -10.35 -21.37 -28.86
CA PHE A 37 -9.38 -21.27 -27.77
C PHE A 37 -8.58 -19.96 -27.83
N LEU A 38 -8.10 -19.57 -29.02
CA LEU A 38 -7.38 -18.30 -29.20
C LEU A 38 -8.29 -17.09 -28.92
N ILE A 39 -9.53 -17.12 -29.42
CA ILE A 39 -10.52 -16.06 -29.15
C ILE A 39 -10.82 -15.99 -27.65
N LYS A 40 -10.98 -17.14 -26.97
CA LYS A 40 -11.20 -17.19 -25.52
C LYS A 40 -10.03 -16.58 -24.76
N ARG A 41 -8.79 -16.90 -25.12
CA ARG A 41 -7.60 -16.33 -24.47
C ARG A 41 -7.51 -14.81 -24.67
N ALA A 42 -7.76 -14.32 -25.89
CA ALA A 42 -7.78 -12.89 -26.17
C ALA A 42 -8.91 -12.18 -25.40
N ALA A 43 -10.09 -12.80 -25.33
CA ALA A 43 -11.22 -12.28 -24.57
C ALA A 43 -10.92 -12.24 -23.06
N GLN A 44 -10.21 -13.24 -22.52
CA GLN A 44 -9.80 -13.22 -21.11
C GLN A 44 -8.88 -12.05 -20.80
N THR A 45 -7.85 -11.81 -21.64
CA THR A 45 -6.97 -10.65 -21.46
C THR A 45 -7.74 -9.33 -21.55
N ALA A 46 -8.74 -9.25 -22.43
CA ALA A 46 -9.63 -8.09 -22.51
C ALA A 46 -10.49 -7.92 -21.25
N ALA A 47 -11.02 -9.02 -20.70
CA ALA A 47 -11.83 -9.01 -19.48
C ALA A 47 -11.01 -8.59 -18.26
N ASP A 48 -9.79 -9.12 -18.09
CA ASP A 48 -8.86 -8.76 -17.01
C ASP A 48 -8.52 -7.25 -17.04
N ALA A 49 -8.21 -6.71 -18.22
CA ALA A 49 -7.95 -5.28 -18.37
C ALA A 49 -9.21 -4.42 -18.14
N ALA A 50 -10.36 -4.86 -18.66
CA ALA A 50 -11.61 -4.14 -18.51
C ALA A 50 -12.12 -4.12 -17.07
N VAL A 51 -11.94 -5.20 -16.29
CA VAL A 51 -12.37 -5.24 -14.88
C VAL A 51 -11.46 -4.41 -13.98
N LEU A 52 -10.16 -4.36 -14.25
CA LEU A 52 -9.25 -3.44 -13.55
C LEU A 52 -9.65 -1.99 -13.82
N ALA A 53 -9.95 -1.64 -15.07
CA ALA A 53 -10.41 -0.30 -15.42
C ALA A 53 -11.82 0.03 -14.86
N ALA A 54 -12.68 -0.98 -14.73
CA ALA A 54 -13.97 -0.81 -14.05
C ALA A 54 -13.76 -0.56 -12.55
N ALA A 55 -12.91 -1.37 -11.90
CA ALA A 55 -12.58 -1.25 -10.49
C ALA A 55 -11.74 0.00 -10.16
N SER A 56 -11.09 0.62 -11.15
CA SER A 56 -10.31 1.85 -10.98
C SER A 56 -11.15 3.11 -10.90
N ASN A 57 -12.24 3.12 -11.66
CA ASN A 57 -13.27 4.15 -11.57
C ASN A 57 -14.37 3.77 -10.56
N GLY A 58 -14.31 2.55 -10.03
CA GLY A 58 -15.20 2.04 -9.01
C GLY A 58 -14.86 2.56 -7.62
N CYS A 59 -15.90 2.80 -6.83
CA CYS A 59 -15.82 3.20 -5.43
C CYS A 59 -16.41 2.16 -4.49
N ASP A 60 -16.06 2.25 -3.20
CA ASP A 60 -16.77 1.55 -2.14
C ASP A 60 -18.25 2.01 -2.13
N PRO A 61 -19.25 1.11 -2.09
CA PRO A 61 -20.66 1.49 -1.99
C PRO A 61 -21.02 2.38 -0.81
N SER A 62 -20.20 2.37 0.25
CA SER A 62 -20.35 3.19 1.45
C SER A 62 -19.61 4.53 1.40
N ALA A 63 -18.73 4.75 0.42
CA ALA A 63 -17.94 5.98 0.30
C ALA A 63 -18.67 7.10 -0.46
N ALA A 64 -18.38 8.36 -0.13
CA ALA A 64 -18.96 9.53 -0.79
C ALA A 64 -18.71 9.58 -2.31
N CYS A 65 -17.59 8.99 -2.77
CA CYS A 65 -17.27 8.91 -4.19
C CYS A 65 -18.21 7.98 -5.00
N TYR A 66 -19.03 7.16 -4.33
CA TYR A 66 -20.03 6.28 -4.96
C TYR A 66 -21.15 7.05 -5.67
N THR A 67 -21.50 8.25 -5.21
CA THR A 67 -22.56 9.07 -5.83
C THR A 67 -22.03 10.03 -6.90
N ASP A 68 -20.81 10.54 -6.75
CA ASP A 68 -20.24 11.57 -7.64
C ASP A 68 -19.57 10.99 -8.91
N TYR A 69 -19.00 9.79 -8.85
CA TYR A 69 -18.36 9.10 -10.00
C TYR A 69 -19.32 8.22 -10.81
N LYS A 70 -20.62 8.22 -10.47
CA LYS A 70 -21.63 7.34 -11.07
C LYS A 70 -22.04 7.73 -12.50
N THR A 71 -21.49 8.79 -13.10
CA THR A 71 -21.82 9.19 -14.47
C THR A 71 -20.58 9.81 -15.16
N PRO A 72 -19.86 9.12 -16.08
CA PRO A 72 -20.08 7.82 -16.72
C PRO A 72 -19.31 6.68 -16.02
N SER A 73 -20.02 5.60 -15.65
CA SER A 73 -19.99 5.07 -14.28
C SER A 73 -18.88 4.11 -13.86
N PHE A 74 -18.41 3.24 -14.75
CA PHE A 74 -17.40 2.16 -14.57
C PHE A 74 -17.65 1.15 -15.68
N SER A 75 -18.94 0.95 -16.01
CA SER A 75 -19.38 0.10 -17.10
C SER A 75 -18.98 0.65 -18.47
N ASP A 76 -18.94 1.98 -18.62
CA ASP A 76 -18.50 2.61 -19.86
C ASP A 76 -16.98 2.54 -20.03
N GLU A 77 -16.22 2.65 -18.94
CA GLU A 77 -14.77 2.40 -18.97
C GLU A 77 -14.48 0.93 -19.32
N ALA A 78 -15.19 -0.01 -18.69
CA ALA A 78 -15.06 -1.43 -19.00
C ALA A 78 -15.31 -1.70 -20.50
N LYS A 79 -16.35 -1.09 -21.08
CA LYS A 79 -16.66 -1.19 -22.52
C LYS A 79 -15.58 -0.51 -23.37
N ALA A 80 -15.07 0.64 -22.97
CA ALA A 80 -14.04 1.38 -23.70
C ALA A 80 -12.71 0.62 -23.75
N VAL A 81 -12.29 0.04 -22.62
CA VAL A 81 -11.09 -0.81 -22.56
C VAL A 81 -11.29 -2.10 -23.35
N ALA A 82 -12.42 -2.80 -23.18
CA ALA A 82 -12.73 -3.99 -23.98
C ALA A 82 -12.71 -3.70 -25.50
N ALA A 83 -13.20 -2.53 -25.93
CA ALA A 83 -13.13 -2.10 -27.32
C ALA A 83 -11.68 -1.96 -27.84
N ARG A 84 -10.73 -1.51 -27.02
CA ARG A 84 -9.30 -1.44 -27.39
C ARG A 84 -8.69 -2.81 -27.65
N TYR A 85 -9.22 -3.85 -27.02
CA TYR A 85 -8.84 -5.24 -27.28
C TYR A 85 -9.65 -5.90 -28.40
N ASN A 86 -10.39 -5.13 -29.21
CA ASN A 86 -11.23 -5.60 -30.31
C ASN A 86 -12.45 -6.42 -29.86
N PHE A 87 -12.97 -6.10 -28.67
CA PHE A 87 -14.22 -6.62 -28.12
C PHE A 87 -15.20 -5.48 -27.78
N PRO A 88 -15.59 -4.63 -28.76
CA PRO A 88 -16.51 -3.53 -28.50
C PRO A 88 -17.92 -4.04 -28.19
N ASN A 89 -18.58 -3.39 -27.23
CA ASN A 89 -19.95 -3.74 -26.88
C ASN A 89 -20.95 -3.40 -28.00
N GLY A 90 -21.84 -4.32 -28.34
CA GLY A 90 -22.90 -4.11 -29.33
C GLY A 90 -22.43 -4.15 -30.79
N SER A 91 -21.16 -4.48 -31.04
CA SER A 91 -20.58 -4.66 -32.38
C SER A 91 -19.78 -5.97 -32.46
N TYR A 92 -19.51 -6.45 -33.68
CA TYR A 92 -18.81 -7.72 -33.94
C TYR A 92 -19.34 -8.92 -33.13
N ASN A 93 -20.67 -8.99 -32.95
CA ASN A 93 -21.35 -10.01 -32.15
C ASN A 93 -20.79 -10.16 -30.73
N THR A 94 -20.29 -9.06 -30.16
CA THR A 94 -19.69 -9.01 -28.83
C THR A 94 -20.58 -8.19 -27.90
N THR A 95 -20.77 -8.69 -26.69
CA THR A 95 -21.50 -8.02 -25.60
C THR A 95 -20.59 -7.95 -24.39
N VAL A 96 -20.49 -6.76 -23.78
CA VAL A 96 -19.69 -6.50 -22.59
C VAL A 96 -20.62 -6.00 -21.50
N THR A 97 -20.69 -6.74 -20.40
CA THR A 97 -21.48 -6.38 -19.22
C THR A 97 -20.55 -6.22 -18.03
N ALA A 98 -20.66 -5.09 -17.34
CA ALA A 98 -19.96 -4.83 -16.08
C ALA A 98 -21.00 -4.77 -14.95
N ALA A 99 -20.68 -5.41 -13.82
CA ALA A 99 -21.50 -5.39 -12.61
C ALA A 99 -20.63 -5.02 -11.41
N ASP A 100 -21.16 -4.20 -10.50
CA ASP A 100 -20.59 -3.87 -9.20
C ASP A 100 -21.23 -4.72 -8.09
N ASN A 101 -20.70 -4.61 -6.87
CA ASN A 101 -21.22 -5.25 -5.66
C ASN A 101 -21.38 -6.79 -5.80
N GLN A 102 -20.43 -7.43 -6.49
CA GLN A 102 -20.38 -8.87 -6.65
C GLN A 102 -19.60 -9.53 -5.52
N THR A 103 -19.97 -10.76 -5.16
CA THR A 103 -19.22 -11.56 -4.18
C THR A 103 -17.87 -11.94 -4.76
N CYS A 104 -16.80 -11.53 -4.09
CA CYS A 104 -15.43 -11.86 -4.49
C CYS A 104 -15.20 -13.39 -4.44
N PRO A 105 -14.32 -13.93 -5.29
CA PRO A 105 -13.93 -15.35 -5.23
C PRO A 105 -13.35 -15.75 -3.87
N SER A 106 -13.60 -17.00 -3.47
CA SER A 106 -13.00 -17.62 -2.29
C SER A 106 -11.47 -17.49 -2.32
N PRO A 107 -10.79 -17.16 -1.20
CA PRO A 107 -11.26 -17.24 0.18
C PRO A 107 -11.95 -15.96 0.72
N SER A 108 -12.11 -14.93 -0.12
CA SER A 108 -12.78 -13.70 0.32
C SER A 108 -14.29 -13.90 0.43
N THR A 109 -14.91 -13.32 1.45
CA THR A 109 -16.38 -13.24 1.60
C THR A 109 -16.91 -11.84 1.30
N ALA A 110 -16.04 -10.95 0.81
CA ALA A 110 -16.41 -9.57 0.54
C ALA A 110 -17.37 -9.47 -0.66
N THR A 111 -18.37 -8.59 -0.58
CA THR A 111 -19.40 -8.40 -1.61
C THR A 111 -19.15 -7.19 -2.50
N ASN A 112 -17.93 -6.71 -2.54
CA ASN A 112 -17.55 -5.40 -3.09
C ASN A 112 -16.67 -5.53 -4.35
N CYS A 113 -16.66 -6.69 -5.01
CA CYS A 113 -15.92 -6.88 -6.25
C CYS A 113 -16.68 -6.37 -7.47
N TYR A 114 -15.92 -5.90 -8.46
CA TYR A 114 -16.39 -5.62 -9.81
C TYR A 114 -16.20 -6.85 -10.67
N GLN A 115 -17.17 -7.11 -11.54
CA GLN A 115 -17.16 -8.22 -12.48
C GLN A 115 -17.36 -7.68 -13.90
N VAL A 116 -16.49 -8.09 -14.83
CA VAL A 116 -16.69 -7.86 -16.25
C VAL A 116 -16.85 -9.20 -16.96
N THR A 117 -17.94 -9.33 -17.70
CA THR A 117 -18.22 -10.49 -18.55
C THR A 117 -18.22 -10.06 -20.01
N ILE A 118 -17.36 -10.68 -20.82
CA ILE A 118 -17.31 -10.50 -22.27
C ILE A 118 -17.90 -11.75 -22.91
N THR A 119 -18.91 -11.55 -23.75
CA THR A 119 -19.54 -12.61 -24.54
C THR A 119 -19.30 -12.32 -26.02
N LYS A 120 -18.77 -13.30 -26.76
CA LYS A 120 -18.58 -13.22 -28.21
C LYS A 120 -19.22 -14.41 -28.91
N LEU A 121 -20.05 -14.13 -29.92
CA LEU A 121 -20.59 -15.17 -30.80
C LEU A 121 -19.67 -15.35 -32.01
N VAL A 122 -19.27 -16.59 -32.26
CA VAL A 122 -18.41 -16.98 -33.39
C VAL A 122 -19.20 -17.91 -34.31
N PRO A 123 -19.25 -17.65 -35.63
CA PRO A 123 -19.98 -18.50 -36.55
C PRO A 123 -19.31 -19.89 -36.63
N ILE A 124 -20.14 -20.92 -36.75
CA ILE A 124 -19.70 -22.30 -36.95
C ILE A 124 -19.75 -22.59 -38.45
N SER A 125 -18.61 -22.96 -39.02
CA SER A 125 -18.42 -23.17 -40.45
C SER A 125 -18.10 -24.62 -40.80
N LEU A 126 -17.16 -25.25 -40.11
CA LEU A 126 -16.64 -26.57 -40.43
C LEU A 126 -17.33 -27.67 -39.63
N VAL A 127 -17.50 -27.51 -38.32
CA VAL A 127 -18.08 -28.54 -37.44
C VAL A 127 -19.60 -28.71 -37.64
N ASN A 128 -20.24 -27.81 -38.38
CA ASN A 128 -21.63 -28.00 -38.82
C ASN A 128 -21.77 -29.26 -39.73
N ILE A 129 -20.70 -29.69 -40.40
CA ILE A 129 -20.73 -30.90 -41.25
C ILE A 129 -21.02 -32.18 -40.46
N VAL A 130 -20.67 -32.20 -39.17
CA VAL A 130 -20.97 -33.31 -38.24
C VAL A 130 -22.20 -33.02 -37.37
N GLY A 131 -22.98 -32.00 -37.72
CA GLY A 131 -24.25 -31.66 -37.07
C GLY A 131 -24.13 -30.82 -35.79
N TYR A 132 -22.95 -30.30 -35.45
CA TYR A 132 -22.80 -29.40 -34.32
C TYR A 132 -23.35 -28.01 -34.66
N LYS A 133 -24.30 -27.52 -33.86
CA LYS A 133 -24.99 -26.24 -34.09
C LYS A 133 -24.62 -25.13 -33.10
N GLY A 134 -23.75 -25.42 -32.14
CA GLY A 134 -23.34 -24.48 -31.11
C GLY A 134 -24.40 -24.18 -30.06
N ASN A 135 -24.03 -23.32 -29.11
CA ASN A 135 -24.86 -22.88 -27.98
C ASN A 135 -25.19 -21.37 -28.01
N GLY A 136 -24.81 -20.67 -29.09
CA GLY A 136 -24.90 -19.22 -29.23
C GLY A 136 -26.05 -18.73 -30.11
N GLY A 137 -26.95 -19.62 -30.52
CA GLY A 137 -28.04 -19.29 -31.44
C GLY A 137 -27.52 -19.17 -32.88
N SER A 138 -27.86 -18.07 -33.56
CA SER A 138 -27.46 -17.86 -34.95
C SER A 138 -26.94 -16.44 -35.23
N ILE A 139 -25.86 -16.34 -36.01
CA ILE A 139 -25.37 -15.09 -36.60
C ILE A 139 -25.82 -15.08 -38.06
N SER A 140 -26.67 -14.11 -38.44
CA SER A 140 -27.16 -13.98 -39.82
C SER A 140 -27.73 -15.28 -40.41
N GLY A 141 -28.41 -16.09 -39.58
CA GLY A 141 -29.01 -17.37 -39.98
C GLY A 141 -28.06 -18.58 -39.94
N ALA A 142 -26.77 -18.41 -39.66
CA ALA A 142 -25.81 -19.51 -39.49
C ALA A 142 -25.65 -19.87 -37.99
N PRO A 143 -25.47 -21.16 -37.63
CA PRO A 143 -25.24 -21.59 -36.25
C PRO A 143 -23.98 -20.92 -35.66
N ALA A 144 -24.01 -20.60 -34.37
CA ALA A 144 -22.92 -19.90 -33.69
C ALA A 144 -22.57 -20.53 -32.33
N GLU A 145 -21.28 -20.47 -31.99
CA GLU A 145 -20.76 -20.83 -30.68
C GLU A 145 -20.60 -19.57 -29.82
N LYS A 146 -21.02 -19.66 -28.56
CA LYS A 146 -20.93 -18.57 -27.58
C LYS A 146 -19.69 -18.75 -26.71
N ILE A 147 -18.73 -17.85 -26.86
CA ILE A 147 -17.54 -17.77 -26.00
C ILE A 147 -17.82 -16.75 -24.90
N VAL A 148 -17.83 -17.20 -23.64
CA VAL A 148 -18.02 -16.35 -22.46
C VAL A 148 -16.77 -16.39 -21.61
N VAL A 149 -16.34 -15.22 -21.17
CA VAL A 149 -15.23 -15.02 -20.23
C VAL A 149 -15.66 -14.04 -19.15
N THR A 150 -15.15 -14.24 -17.95
CA THR A 150 -15.45 -13.39 -16.80
C THR A 150 -14.15 -13.14 -16.04
N ALA A 151 -13.93 -11.89 -15.68
CA ALA A 151 -12.85 -11.47 -14.79
C ALA A 151 -13.45 -10.68 -13.62
N MET A 152 -12.81 -10.77 -12.46
CA MET A 152 -13.21 -10.06 -11.25
C MET A 152 -12.02 -9.26 -10.70
N ALA A 153 -12.30 -8.06 -10.18
CA ALA A 153 -11.32 -7.25 -9.47
C ALA A 153 -11.96 -6.60 -8.25
N SER A 154 -11.16 -6.40 -7.22
CA SER A 154 -11.54 -5.55 -6.09
C SER A 154 -11.33 -4.09 -6.47
N TYR A 155 -12.22 -3.21 -5.98
CA TYR A 155 -12.01 -1.76 -6.07
C TYR A 155 -10.76 -1.37 -5.30
N ALA A 156 -10.31 -0.17 -5.60
CA ALA A 156 -9.18 0.40 -4.93
C ALA A 156 -9.47 0.59 -3.43
N THR A 157 -8.90 -0.24 -2.56
CA THR A 157 -8.98 0.01 -1.12
C THR A 157 -8.10 1.21 -0.80
N PRO A 158 -8.56 2.12 0.07
CA PRO A 158 -7.75 3.25 0.48
C PRO A 158 -6.52 2.72 1.22
N LEU A 159 -5.32 3.03 0.70
CA LEU A 159 -4.07 2.51 1.24
C LEU A 159 -3.65 3.41 2.41
N ASP A 160 -3.31 2.80 3.54
CA ASP A 160 -2.78 3.52 4.68
C ASP A 160 -1.47 4.22 4.28
N PRO A 161 -1.39 5.55 4.40
CA PRO A 161 -0.18 6.26 4.05
C PRO A 161 0.93 5.91 5.06
N CYS A 162 2.10 5.55 4.55
CA CYS A 162 3.31 5.33 5.36
C CYS A 162 3.91 6.66 5.83
N MET A 163 3.67 7.74 5.09
CA MET A 163 4.21 9.06 5.31
C MET A 163 3.05 10.06 5.26
N LEU A 164 2.88 10.83 6.34
CA LEU A 164 1.89 11.88 6.43
C LEU A 164 2.55 13.19 6.84
N ALA A 165 2.50 14.19 5.96
CA ALA A 165 2.91 15.54 6.27
C ALA A 165 1.67 16.38 6.60
N THR A 166 1.61 16.97 7.80
CA THR A 166 0.40 17.58 8.37
C THR A 166 0.38 19.11 8.32
N ALA A 167 1.42 19.78 7.79
CA ALA A 167 1.64 21.22 8.00
C ALA A 167 0.42 22.13 7.78
N ASN A 168 -0.43 21.89 6.75
CA ASN A 168 -1.58 22.76 6.46
C ASN A 168 -2.70 22.72 7.52
N THR A 169 -2.73 21.68 8.35
CA THR A 169 -3.70 21.55 9.45
C THR A 169 -3.21 22.23 10.72
N GLN A 170 -1.96 22.74 10.72
CA GLN A 170 -1.32 23.31 11.89
C GLN A 170 -1.10 24.82 11.71
N PRO A 171 -1.70 25.68 12.56
CA PRO A 171 -1.70 27.14 12.38
C PRO A 171 -0.32 27.80 12.44
N ALA A 172 0.73 27.08 12.85
CA ALA A 172 2.07 27.60 13.07
C ALA A 172 3.08 27.28 11.94
N HIS A 173 2.70 26.53 10.91
CA HIS A 173 3.61 26.07 9.86
C HIS A 173 3.09 26.46 8.46
N GLY A 174 3.84 27.34 7.78
CA GLY A 174 3.43 27.95 6.51
C GLY A 174 3.08 26.96 5.39
N ASN A 175 2.17 27.38 4.52
CA ASN A 175 1.34 26.52 3.65
C ASN A 175 1.99 25.88 2.41
N ASN A 176 3.29 26.04 2.14
CA ASN A 176 3.72 25.88 0.74
C ASN A 176 4.42 24.56 0.40
N SER A 177 5.11 23.87 1.32
CA SER A 177 5.81 22.60 1.01
C SER A 177 5.98 21.70 2.23
N SER A 178 5.02 20.79 2.45
CA SER A 178 5.02 19.91 3.62
C SER A 178 5.90 18.67 3.45
N PHE A 179 6.18 18.27 2.22
CA PHE A 179 7.09 17.17 1.92
C PHE A 179 8.10 17.57 0.85
N GLN A 180 9.39 17.40 1.13
CA GLN A 180 10.47 17.76 0.21
C GLN A 180 11.59 16.71 0.20
N LEU A 181 11.98 16.24 -0.98
CA LEU A 181 13.21 15.49 -1.22
C LEU A 181 14.14 16.32 -2.12
N ASN A 182 15.32 16.68 -1.64
CA ASN A 182 16.29 17.55 -2.33
C ASN A 182 17.65 16.89 -2.49
N GLY A 183 17.79 16.01 -3.48
CA GLY A 183 18.96 15.14 -3.58
C GLY A 183 18.87 14.09 -2.49
N SER A 184 18.35 12.92 -2.83
CA SER A 184 18.21 11.78 -1.91
C SER A 184 18.24 10.50 -2.74
N ALA A 185 19.35 10.29 -3.46
CA ALA A 185 19.45 9.25 -4.48
C ALA A 185 19.12 7.83 -4.00
N ASN A 186 19.22 7.59 -2.68
CA ASN A 186 18.97 6.30 -2.05
C ASN A 186 17.68 6.28 -1.20
N PHE A 187 16.79 7.26 -1.38
CA PHE A 187 15.50 7.25 -0.71
C PHE A 187 14.50 6.39 -1.49
N ASP A 188 14.02 5.31 -0.86
CA ASP A 188 13.05 4.37 -1.42
C ASP A 188 11.95 4.01 -0.41
N ALA A 189 10.76 4.56 -0.62
CA ALA A 189 9.58 4.30 0.18
C ALA A 189 8.93 2.92 -0.09
N GLY A 190 9.48 2.08 -0.97
CA GLY A 190 8.99 0.72 -1.19
C GLY A 190 7.58 0.64 -1.80
N GLY A 191 7.16 1.67 -2.52
CA GLY A 191 5.84 1.76 -3.14
C GLY A 191 4.71 2.15 -2.19
N CYS A 192 5.01 2.63 -0.99
CA CYS A 192 4.01 3.09 -0.04
C CYS A 192 3.38 4.44 -0.46
N VAL A 193 2.29 4.84 0.21
CA VAL A 193 1.55 6.06 -0.12
C VAL A 193 2.04 7.24 0.72
N LEU A 194 2.34 8.35 0.03
CA LEU A 194 2.60 9.64 0.65
C LEU A 194 1.32 10.46 0.68
N TYR A 195 0.93 10.93 1.85
CA TYR A 195 -0.11 11.94 2.01
C TYR A 195 0.50 13.25 2.50
N SER A 196 0.31 14.33 1.75
CA SER A 196 0.79 15.66 2.11
C SER A 196 -0.38 16.63 2.17
N ASN A 197 -0.62 17.18 3.35
CA ASN A 197 -1.51 18.30 3.53
C ASN A 197 -0.96 19.57 2.85
N GLY A 198 0.33 19.68 2.56
CA GLY A 198 0.87 20.77 1.73
C GLY A 198 1.07 20.36 0.28
N SER A 199 2.09 20.95 -0.35
CA SER A 199 2.68 20.40 -1.57
C SER A 199 3.69 19.29 -1.25
N ALA A 200 3.97 18.45 -2.24
CA ALA A 200 5.08 17.51 -2.23
C ALA A 200 6.05 17.86 -3.37
N THR A 201 7.36 17.84 -3.10
CA THR A 201 8.39 18.11 -4.11
C THR A 201 9.53 17.13 -3.99
N CYS A 202 9.77 16.35 -5.04
CA CYS A 202 10.81 15.33 -5.10
C CYS A 202 11.79 15.64 -6.24
N ASN A 203 12.92 16.25 -5.89
CA ASN A 203 13.95 16.67 -6.83
C ASN A 203 15.01 15.56 -7.00
N GLY A 204 15.16 15.07 -8.23
CA GLY A 204 16.18 14.10 -8.63
C GLY A 204 15.70 12.64 -8.70
N HIS A 205 14.62 12.28 -8.01
CA HIS A 205 13.95 10.96 -8.08
C HIS A 205 12.52 11.09 -7.52
N ASN A 206 11.70 10.05 -7.61
CA ASN A 206 10.29 10.08 -7.18
C ASN A 206 10.02 9.58 -5.75
N GLY A 207 11.05 9.44 -4.92
CA GLY A 207 10.89 8.93 -3.55
C GLY A 207 10.62 7.43 -3.44
N GLY A 208 10.46 6.69 -4.56
CA GLY A 208 10.01 5.29 -4.49
C GLY A 208 8.57 5.14 -3.98
N PHE A 209 7.77 6.22 -3.91
CA PHE A 209 6.36 6.13 -3.54
C PHE A 209 5.54 5.50 -4.66
N GLY A 210 4.52 4.73 -4.28
CA GLY A 210 3.54 4.22 -5.24
C GLY A 210 2.65 5.37 -5.68
N ASP A 211 1.92 5.92 -4.72
CA ASP A 211 1.01 7.03 -4.94
C ASP A 211 1.35 8.20 -4.00
N THR A 212 1.25 9.40 -4.52
CA THR A 212 1.36 10.64 -3.75
C THR A 212 0.05 11.40 -3.85
N ILE A 213 -0.47 11.78 -2.69
CA ILE A 213 -1.69 12.55 -2.55
C ILE A 213 -1.34 13.86 -1.88
N THR A 214 -1.72 14.96 -2.51
CA THR A 214 -1.47 16.30 -2.00
C THR A 214 -2.78 17.09 -1.94
N VAL A 215 -2.98 17.83 -0.85
CA VAL A 215 -4.07 18.81 -0.75
C VAL A 215 -3.77 20.04 -1.61
N SER A 216 -2.50 20.40 -1.71
CA SER A 216 -2.06 21.41 -2.67
C SER A 216 -2.34 20.97 -4.11
N THR A 217 -2.46 21.93 -5.01
CA THR A 217 -2.48 21.67 -6.46
C THR A 217 -1.09 21.35 -7.03
N THR A 218 -0.07 21.27 -6.16
CA THR A 218 1.33 21.11 -6.55
C THR A 218 1.89 19.79 -6.01
N ASP A 219 2.21 18.90 -6.94
CA ASP A 219 3.15 17.79 -6.74
C ASP A 219 4.26 17.94 -7.79
N LYS A 220 5.52 17.90 -7.35
CA LYS A 220 6.68 17.88 -8.25
C LYS A 220 7.36 16.52 -8.17
N ASN A 221 6.91 15.59 -9.01
CA ASN A 221 7.58 14.33 -9.28
C ASN A 221 7.63 13.34 -8.09
N CYS A 222 6.77 13.45 -7.07
CA CYS A 222 6.72 12.47 -5.99
C CYS A 222 5.83 11.29 -6.36
N GLY A 223 6.32 10.06 -6.19
CA GLY A 223 5.58 8.83 -6.46
C GLY A 223 5.35 8.52 -7.95
N THR A 224 4.72 7.37 -8.21
CA THR A 224 4.39 6.91 -9.56
C THR A 224 3.05 7.47 -10.05
N LYS A 225 2.08 7.63 -9.14
CA LYS A 225 0.80 8.29 -9.38
C LYS A 225 0.69 9.54 -8.50
N GLN A 226 0.28 10.65 -9.08
CA GLN A 226 0.15 11.93 -8.38
C GLN A 226 -1.30 12.38 -8.38
N ILE A 227 -1.84 12.62 -7.19
CA ILE A 227 -3.20 13.11 -6.96
C ILE A 227 -3.06 14.45 -6.25
N THR A 228 -3.52 15.53 -6.88
CA THR A 228 -3.43 16.90 -6.34
C THR A 228 -4.82 17.46 -6.09
N GLY A 229 -4.92 18.44 -5.19
CA GLY A 229 -6.21 19.06 -4.83
C GLY A 229 -7.12 18.16 -4.00
N ALA A 230 -6.57 17.19 -3.26
CA ALA A 230 -7.34 16.35 -2.35
C ALA A 230 -7.87 17.15 -1.15
N GLY A 231 -8.89 16.63 -0.45
CA GLY A 231 -9.39 17.23 0.79
C GLY A 231 -8.37 17.12 1.93
N THR A 232 -8.38 18.03 2.91
CA THR A 232 -7.45 17.97 4.04
C THR A 232 -7.58 16.68 4.84
N PHE A 233 -6.45 16.03 5.13
CA PHE A 233 -6.43 14.86 5.99
C PHE A 233 -6.28 15.29 7.45
N THR A 234 -7.26 14.94 8.27
CA THR A 234 -7.21 15.24 9.71
C THR A 234 -6.26 14.27 10.38
N ASP A 235 -5.39 14.79 11.25
CA ASP A 235 -4.46 13.95 12.00
C ASP A 235 -5.22 12.91 12.86
N PRO A 236 -5.02 11.60 12.62
CA PRO A 236 -5.79 10.52 13.24
C PRO A 236 -5.45 10.35 14.73
N PHE A 237 -4.31 10.89 15.16
CA PHE A 237 -3.77 10.68 16.49
C PHE A 237 -3.94 11.89 17.42
N THR A 238 -4.54 12.99 16.94
CA THR A 238 -4.78 14.21 17.74
C THR A 238 -5.62 13.94 18.99
N SER A 239 -6.43 12.88 19.01
CA SER A 239 -7.27 12.49 20.15
C SER A 239 -6.69 11.36 21.02
N GLN A 240 -5.64 10.67 20.57
CA GLN A 240 -5.12 9.46 21.24
C GLN A 240 -4.52 9.73 22.63
N LEU A 241 -4.12 10.97 22.93
CA LEU A 241 -3.67 11.37 24.27
C LEU A 241 -4.73 12.05 25.16
N LYS A 242 -5.96 12.29 24.69
CA LYS A 242 -7.00 12.81 25.60
C LYS A 242 -7.29 11.86 26.78
N ASN A 243 -6.91 10.57 26.65
CA ASN A 243 -7.00 9.55 27.69
C ASN A 243 -5.62 9.03 28.18
N ASN A 244 -4.71 9.94 28.50
CA ASN A 244 -3.86 9.86 29.70
C ASN A 244 -3.31 8.48 30.15
N PRO A 245 -2.47 7.77 29.37
CA PRO A 245 -1.64 6.69 29.91
C PRO A 245 -0.49 7.22 30.78
N LEU A 246 -0.26 8.54 30.81
CA LEU A 246 0.85 9.19 31.52
C LEU A 246 0.61 9.36 33.03
N LYS A 247 -0.60 9.06 33.54
CA LYS A 247 -1.00 9.32 34.93
C LYS A 247 -0.33 8.42 35.97
N ASN A 248 0.17 7.25 35.56
CA ASN A 248 0.67 6.20 36.47
C ASN A 248 2.12 5.80 36.19
N CYS A 249 2.89 6.67 35.55
CA CYS A 249 4.27 6.39 35.20
C CYS A 249 5.19 6.58 36.42
N THR A 250 6.13 5.66 36.60
CA THR A 250 7.10 5.73 37.69
C THR A 250 8.15 6.80 37.35
N ALA A 251 8.26 7.83 38.18
CA ALA A 251 9.30 8.83 38.00
C ALA A 251 10.68 8.21 38.28
N ILE A 252 11.63 8.40 37.36
CA ILE A 252 13.03 8.03 37.54
C ILE A 252 13.93 9.25 37.33
N SER A 253 15.07 9.26 38.03
CA SER A 253 16.14 10.21 37.74
C SER A 253 16.81 9.86 36.41
N SER A 254 17.16 10.86 35.61
CA SER A 254 17.96 10.66 34.39
C SER A 254 19.26 9.93 34.74
N PRO A 255 19.49 8.70 34.27
CA PRO A 255 20.75 8.02 34.49
C PRO A 255 21.83 8.77 33.72
N SER A 256 22.83 9.28 34.44
CA SER A 256 23.91 10.09 33.87
C SER A 256 25.21 9.30 33.66
N ALA A 257 25.17 7.97 33.77
CA ALA A 257 26.36 7.12 33.76
C ALA A 257 26.41 6.17 32.54
N ASP A 258 27.57 6.14 31.88
CA ASP A 258 27.87 5.24 30.76
C ASP A 258 27.93 3.78 31.24
N GLY A 259 27.54 2.82 30.40
CA GLY A 259 27.49 1.40 30.74
C GLY A 259 26.35 1.01 31.69
N THR A 260 25.39 1.91 31.94
CA THR A 260 24.24 1.60 32.80
C THR A 260 23.21 0.74 32.08
N THR A 261 22.72 -0.29 32.78
CA THR A 261 21.55 -1.07 32.35
C THR A 261 20.32 -0.60 33.12
N LEU A 262 19.33 -0.09 32.40
CA LEU A 262 18.03 0.32 32.91
C LEU A 262 17.08 -0.86 32.82
N ASN A 263 16.71 -1.42 33.97
CA ASN A 263 15.75 -2.52 34.03
C ASN A 263 14.34 -1.96 34.23
N TRP A 264 13.54 -1.96 33.16
CA TRP A 264 12.12 -1.56 33.20
C TRP A 264 11.20 -2.77 33.19
N SER A 265 11.71 -3.92 33.66
CA SER A 265 11.02 -5.21 33.64
C SER A 265 9.71 -5.25 34.43
N THR A 266 9.51 -4.33 35.37
CA THR A 266 8.31 -4.23 36.22
C THR A 266 7.47 -2.97 35.95
N ALA A 267 7.96 -2.04 35.13
CA ALA A 267 7.32 -0.74 34.90
C ALA A 267 6.78 -0.68 33.47
N GLN A 268 5.45 -0.64 33.33
CA GLN A 268 4.80 -0.41 32.02
C GLN A 268 4.99 1.03 31.52
N CYS A 269 5.27 1.98 32.44
CA CYS A 269 5.55 3.35 32.09
C CYS A 269 6.55 4.00 33.05
N VAL A 270 7.48 4.78 32.50
CA VAL A 270 8.55 5.48 33.21
C VAL A 270 8.55 6.94 32.80
N THR A 271 8.74 7.88 33.73
CA THR A 271 8.80 9.32 33.42
C THR A 271 10.08 9.96 33.91
N ILE A 272 10.69 10.78 33.04
CA ILE A 272 11.80 11.67 33.33
C ILE A 272 11.31 13.10 33.13
N THR A 273 11.57 13.98 34.09
CA THR A 273 11.32 15.41 33.93
C THR A 273 12.62 16.12 33.56
N GLY A 274 12.59 16.95 32.53
CA GLY A 274 13.78 17.56 31.94
C GLY A 274 14.51 16.63 30.98
N ASN A 275 15.76 16.96 30.67
CA ASN A 275 16.54 16.21 29.69
C ASN A 275 16.91 14.81 30.19
N PHE A 276 16.67 13.80 29.36
CA PHE A 276 17.23 12.49 29.54
C PHE A 276 18.55 12.41 28.78
N THR A 277 19.67 12.44 29.49
CA THR A 277 21.00 12.49 28.87
C THR A 277 21.68 11.13 28.90
N ILE A 278 21.98 10.60 27.72
CA ILE A 278 22.84 9.43 27.53
C ILE A 278 24.28 9.94 27.41
N PRO A 279 25.17 9.64 28.38
CA PRO A 279 26.54 10.14 28.36
C PRO A 279 27.36 9.51 27.23
N ALA A 280 28.45 10.18 26.86
CA ALA A 280 29.42 9.63 25.91
C ALA A 280 30.25 8.52 26.58
N GLY A 281 30.50 7.44 25.83
CA GLY A 281 31.38 6.37 26.26
C GLY A 281 31.21 5.09 25.43
N SER A 282 32.07 4.12 25.68
CA SER A 282 32.21 2.93 24.83
C SER A 282 31.15 1.86 25.11
N ALA A 283 30.55 1.86 26.31
CA ALA A 283 29.61 0.83 26.73
C ALA A 283 28.16 1.15 26.35
N GLY A 284 27.79 2.43 26.30
CA GLY A 284 26.42 2.88 26.02
C GLY A 284 25.47 2.62 27.18
N THR A 285 24.24 3.12 27.06
CA THR A 285 23.13 2.84 27.98
C THR A 285 22.19 1.82 27.36
N LYS A 286 21.82 0.79 28.11
CA LYS A 286 20.90 -0.28 27.64
C LYS A 286 19.64 -0.30 28.48
N ALA A 287 18.47 -0.18 27.86
CA ALA A 287 17.19 -0.40 28.53
C ALA A 287 16.67 -1.81 28.23
N THR A 288 16.12 -2.51 29.24
CA THR A 288 15.47 -3.82 29.08
C THR A 288 13.99 -3.69 29.38
N THR A 289 13.14 -4.11 28.42
CA THR A 289 11.68 -4.05 28.51
C THR A 289 11.12 -5.47 28.50
N ASN A 290 10.60 -5.97 29.63
CA ASN A 290 10.09 -7.34 29.68
C ASN A 290 8.57 -7.41 29.46
N THR A 291 7.91 -6.25 29.36
CA THR A 291 6.48 -6.10 29.15
C THR A 291 6.23 -5.37 27.82
N PRO A 292 5.51 -6.00 26.86
CA PRO A 292 5.11 -5.31 25.65
C PRO A 292 4.33 -4.02 25.95
N GLY A 293 4.61 -2.96 25.19
CA GLY A 293 3.99 -1.65 25.37
C GLY A 293 4.64 -0.79 26.46
N THR A 294 5.92 -1.03 26.79
CA THR A 294 6.65 -0.18 27.72
C THR A 294 6.81 1.24 27.16
N VAL A 295 6.56 2.25 28.00
CA VAL A 295 6.61 3.66 27.61
C VAL A 295 7.65 4.43 28.42
N LEU A 296 8.51 5.18 27.74
CA LEU A 296 9.36 6.20 28.34
C LEU A 296 8.79 7.57 28.04
N VAL A 297 8.49 8.33 29.08
CA VAL A 297 7.94 9.69 29.00
C VAL A 297 9.04 10.67 29.35
N ILE A 298 9.32 11.61 28.44
CA ILE A 298 10.21 12.73 28.68
C ILE A 298 9.34 13.98 28.77
N ASN A 299 9.18 14.49 29.99
CA ASN A 299 8.33 15.64 30.30
C ASN A 299 9.17 16.93 30.36
N ASN A 300 8.84 17.91 29.50
CA ASN A 300 9.52 19.20 29.39
C ASN A 300 11.06 19.07 29.19
N GLY A 301 11.48 18.18 28.30
CA GLY A 301 12.91 17.99 28.00
C GLY A 301 13.18 17.16 26.75
N ASN A 302 14.47 17.02 26.43
CA ASN A 302 14.97 16.31 25.26
C ASN A 302 15.60 14.96 25.62
N LEU A 303 15.65 14.05 24.65
CA LEU A 303 16.58 12.92 24.70
C LEU A 303 17.92 13.39 24.15
N VAL A 304 18.95 13.48 25.00
CA VAL A 304 20.28 13.97 24.62
C VAL A 304 21.24 12.78 24.48
N LEU A 305 21.54 12.40 23.25
CA LEU A 305 22.38 11.28 22.89
C LEU A 305 23.84 11.72 22.71
N ASN A 306 24.67 11.62 23.75
CA ASN A 306 26.12 11.77 23.62
C ASN A 306 26.83 10.41 23.41
N GLY A 307 26.15 9.31 23.71
CA GLY A 307 26.61 7.93 23.49
C GLY A 307 25.51 7.05 22.90
N ASN A 308 25.67 5.72 23.00
CA ASN A 308 24.74 4.76 22.40
C ASN A 308 23.58 4.44 23.36
N PHE A 309 22.34 4.51 22.88
CA PHE A 309 21.14 4.06 23.59
C PHE A 309 20.51 2.88 22.86
N THR A 310 20.43 1.74 23.54
CA THR A 310 19.87 0.49 22.98
C THR A 310 18.71 0.01 23.84
N VAL A 311 17.66 -0.53 23.22
CA VAL A 311 16.54 -1.16 23.94
C VAL A 311 16.48 -2.65 23.61
N ALA A 312 16.19 -3.43 24.63
CA ALA A 312 16.07 -4.88 24.55
C ALA A 312 14.67 -5.42 24.86
N ASN A 313 14.42 -6.62 24.32
CA ASN A 313 13.28 -7.52 24.49
C ASN A 313 11.99 -7.09 23.77
N SER A 314 11.11 -6.32 24.39
CA SER A 314 9.71 -6.13 23.94
C SER A 314 9.40 -4.84 23.18
N GLY A 315 10.42 -4.03 22.89
CA GLY A 315 10.28 -2.71 22.27
C GLY A 315 9.92 -1.59 23.27
N LEU A 316 10.08 -0.34 22.83
CA LEU A 316 9.85 0.85 23.65
C LEU A 316 9.14 1.93 22.84
N THR A 317 8.23 2.65 23.46
CA THR A 317 7.70 3.91 22.94
C THR A 317 8.27 5.08 23.72
N ILE A 318 8.86 6.05 23.02
CA ILE A 318 9.34 7.30 23.63
C ILE A 318 8.31 8.39 23.39
N VAL A 319 7.76 8.94 24.47
CA VAL A 319 6.76 10.00 24.47
C VAL A 319 7.40 11.31 24.89
N PHE A 320 7.34 12.31 24.03
CA PHE A 320 7.68 13.70 24.37
C PHE A 320 6.40 14.45 24.74
N THR A 321 6.32 14.91 25.99
CA THR A 321 5.18 15.67 26.52
C THR A 321 5.68 16.86 27.34
N GLY A 322 4.78 17.75 27.74
CA GLY A 322 5.14 18.95 28.48
C GLY A 322 3.96 19.88 28.70
N THR A 323 4.29 21.15 28.89
CA THR A 323 3.28 22.20 29.07
C THR A 323 2.45 22.34 27.79
N ALA A 324 1.13 22.35 27.91
CA ALA A 324 0.23 22.58 26.78
C ALA A 324 0.56 23.92 26.09
N GLY A 325 0.62 23.92 24.77
CA GLY A 325 1.08 25.04 23.96
C GLY A 325 2.61 25.24 23.96
N GLY A 326 3.37 24.48 24.75
CA GLY A 326 4.83 24.50 24.77
C GLY A 326 5.46 23.83 23.54
N ALA A 327 6.78 23.99 23.41
CA ALA A 327 7.57 23.37 22.35
C ALA A 327 7.90 21.92 22.73
N PRO A 328 7.58 20.92 21.87
CA PRO A 328 7.94 19.54 22.12
C PRO A 328 9.46 19.37 22.22
N GLY A 329 9.89 18.55 23.18
CA GLY A 329 11.23 18.02 23.15
C GLY A 329 11.41 17.03 22.01
N PHE A 330 12.65 16.76 21.64
CA PHE A 330 12.97 15.74 20.66
C PHE A 330 14.37 15.16 20.90
N ILE A 331 14.88 14.38 19.95
CA ILE A 331 16.19 13.73 20.06
C ILE A 331 17.29 14.68 19.59
N THR A 332 18.36 14.81 20.38
CA THR A 332 19.51 15.69 20.10
C THR A 332 20.83 14.96 20.39
N GLY A 333 21.96 15.55 19.99
CA GLY A 333 23.29 14.98 20.22
C GLY A 333 23.85 14.22 19.02
N ASN A 334 24.95 13.48 19.23
CA ASN A 334 25.75 12.84 18.19
C ASN A 334 25.90 11.32 18.36
N GLY A 335 25.19 10.72 19.33
CA GLY A 335 25.24 9.30 19.63
C GLY A 335 24.42 8.42 18.68
N THR A 336 24.22 7.17 19.07
CA THR A 336 23.38 6.19 18.35
C THR A 336 22.13 5.89 19.16
N ILE A 337 20.99 5.75 18.49
CA ILE A 337 19.76 5.23 19.09
C ILE A 337 19.29 4.00 18.30
N ASP A 338 19.13 2.87 18.99
CA ASP A 338 18.82 1.57 18.39
C ASP A 338 17.71 0.87 19.19
N TYR A 339 16.48 0.94 18.67
CA TYR A 339 15.30 0.27 19.23
C TYR A 339 14.15 0.22 18.24
N GLY A 340 13.21 -0.68 18.46
CA GLY A 340 11.94 -0.69 17.74
C GLY A 340 10.76 -0.49 18.67
N ALA A 341 9.65 -0.09 18.05
CA ALA A 341 8.36 0.04 18.68
C ALA A 341 7.90 -1.30 19.28
N PRO A 342 7.02 -1.27 20.30
CA PRO A 342 6.36 -2.46 20.79
C PRO A 342 5.53 -3.14 19.69
N SER A 343 5.48 -4.46 19.66
CA SER A 343 4.66 -5.23 18.70
C SER A 343 3.26 -5.56 19.21
N SER A 344 2.93 -5.18 20.44
CA SER A 344 1.61 -5.36 21.05
C SER A 344 1.40 -4.37 22.20
N GLY A 345 0.15 -4.28 22.67
CA GLY A 345 -0.27 -3.30 23.67
C GLY A 345 -0.81 -2.00 23.07
N ALA A 346 -1.21 -1.05 23.92
CA ALA A 346 -1.83 0.21 23.48
C ALA A 346 -0.91 1.08 22.62
N TRP A 347 0.41 0.90 22.76
CA TRP A 347 1.45 1.63 22.03
C TRP A 347 2.10 0.79 20.92
N SER A 348 1.44 -0.29 20.49
CA SER A 348 1.93 -1.12 19.39
C SER A 348 2.22 -0.27 18.16
N GLY A 349 3.41 -0.46 17.58
CA GLY A 349 3.89 0.25 16.39
C GLY A 349 4.34 1.69 16.61
N PHE A 350 4.12 2.32 17.77
CA PHE A 350 4.64 3.66 18.05
C PHE A 350 6.08 3.60 18.60
N ALA A 351 7.04 4.13 17.86
CA ALA A 351 8.42 4.28 18.32
C ALA A 351 8.61 5.62 19.03
N ILE A 352 8.26 6.70 18.36
CA ILE A 352 8.31 8.07 18.90
C ILE A 352 6.91 8.67 18.83
N TYR A 353 6.48 9.29 19.90
CA TYR A 353 5.21 10.00 19.97
C TYR A 353 5.42 11.39 20.58
N GLN A 354 4.96 12.41 19.87
CA GLN A 354 4.91 13.78 20.33
C GLN A 354 3.49 14.12 20.77
N ASP A 355 3.34 14.64 21.98
CA ASP A 355 2.05 15.05 22.52
C ASP A 355 1.39 16.16 21.68
N PRO A 356 0.18 15.92 21.11
CA PRO A 356 -0.54 16.92 20.32
C PRO A 356 -0.94 18.17 21.10
N ALA A 357 -0.94 18.14 22.44
CA ALA A 357 -1.15 19.32 23.27
C ALA A 357 0.03 20.31 23.18
N MET A 358 1.20 19.87 22.72
CA MET A 358 2.40 20.70 22.51
C MET A 358 2.37 21.31 21.11
N THR A 359 1.66 22.43 20.97
CA THR A 359 1.36 23.04 19.67
C THR A 359 2.42 24.02 19.18
N SER A 360 3.45 24.34 19.97
CA SER A 360 4.50 25.25 19.51
C SER A 360 5.39 24.54 18.49
N PRO A 361 5.62 25.15 17.33
CA PRO A 361 6.42 24.56 16.25
C PRO A 361 7.89 24.38 16.68
N THR A 362 8.49 23.24 16.32
CA THR A 362 9.93 23.00 16.52
C THR A 362 10.60 22.56 15.23
N ASN A 363 11.87 22.94 15.08
CA ASN A 363 12.70 22.54 13.95
C ASN A 363 13.76 21.54 14.44
N GLN A 364 13.83 20.38 13.82
CA GLN A 364 14.82 19.36 14.12
C GLN A 364 15.61 19.07 12.85
N VAL A 365 16.90 19.39 12.89
CA VAL A 365 17.81 19.22 11.77
C VAL A 365 18.86 18.21 12.16
N TYR A 366 18.96 17.15 11.39
CA TYR A 366 19.95 16.10 11.55
C TYR A 366 20.86 16.09 10.34
N SER A 367 22.13 16.38 10.56
CA SER A 367 23.13 16.47 9.49
C SER A 367 24.15 15.35 9.61
N GLY A 368 24.47 14.71 8.49
CA GLY A 368 25.35 13.54 8.48
C GLY A 368 24.68 12.31 9.10
N ASN A 369 25.43 11.54 9.88
CA ASN A 369 24.95 10.34 10.59
C ASN A 369 24.87 10.60 12.11
N SER A 370 24.47 11.82 12.50
CA SER A 370 24.50 12.31 13.88
C SER A 370 23.15 12.94 14.29
N PRO A 371 22.43 12.35 15.26
CA PRO A 371 22.65 11.01 15.80
C PRO A 371 22.36 9.93 14.75
N THR A 372 22.92 8.74 14.95
CA THR A 372 22.57 7.58 14.14
C THR A 372 21.21 7.06 14.61
N PHE A 373 20.22 7.06 13.72
CA PHE A 373 18.89 6.52 13.97
C PHE A 373 18.80 5.10 13.42
N ASP A 374 18.67 4.13 14.31
CA ASP A 374 18.36 2.72 14.04
C ASP A 374 16.97 2.38 14.65
N ILE A 375 15.90 2.99 14.10
CA ILE A 375 14.53 2.92 14.65
C ILE A 375 13.58 2.16 13.73
N THR A 376 12.84 1.21 14.31
CA THR A 376 11.71 0.52 13.66
C THR A 376 10.39 1.00 14.27
N GLY A 377 9.43 1.46 13.46
CA GLY A 377 8.07 1.84 13.90
C GLY A 377 7.57 3.17 13.34
N LEU A 378 6.50 3.69 13.93
CA LEU A 378 5.91 4.98 13.63
C LEU A 378 6.58 6.08 14.46
N VAL A 379 7.03 7.14 13.78
CA VAL A 379 7.47 8.41 14.36
C VAL A 379 6.36 9.42 14.18
N TYR A 380 5.64 9.73 15.26
CA TYR A 380 4.57 10.71 15.29
C TYR A 380 5.04 12.01 15.91
N ALA A 381 5.19 13.06 15.10
CA ALA A 381 5.70 14.37 15.47
C ALA A 381 4.98 15.52 14.72
N PRO A 382 3.66 15.69 14.91
CA PRO A 382 2.81 16.56 14.09
C PRO A 382 3.13 18.06 14.18
N TYR A 383 3.88 18.52 15.19
CA TYR A 383 4.33 19.93 15.27
C TYR A 383 5.85 20.09 15.13
N THR A 384 6.56 19.03 14.71
CA THR A 384 7.99 19.07 14.47
C THR A 384 8.28 19.09 12.97
N ASN A 385 9.15 20.00 12.54
CA ASN A 385 9.72 20.03 11.20
C ASN A 385 10.98 19.18 11.20
N LEU A 386 10.90 18.01 10.58
CA LEU A 386 12.00 17.04 10.49
C LEU A 386 12.80 17.30 9.23
N THR A 387 14.07 17.64 9.39
CA THR A 387 15.03 17.81 8.29
C THR A 387 16.19 16.85 8.44
N PHE A 388 16.38 16.01 7.43
CA PHE A 388 17.46 15.01 7.40
C PHE A 388 18.43 15.31 6.27
N GLN A 389 19.69 15.54 6.62
CA GLN A 389 20.79 15.94 5.72
C GLN A 389 21.92 14.90 5.75
N GLY A 390 21.59 13.61 5.62
CA GLY A 390 22.56 12.51 5.67
C GLY A 390 21.91 11.13 5.71
N ALA A 391 22.70 10.10 6.00
CA ALA A 391 22.22 8.71 6.03
C ALA A 391 21.50 8.41 7.35
N ILE A 392 20.36 7.72 7.25
CA ILE A 392 19.61 7.18 8.38
C ILE A 392 19.36 5.70 8.10
N ASN A 393 19.76 4.86 9.04
CA ASN A 393 19.58 3.43 8.91
C ASN A 393 18.26 3.03 9.59
N HIS A 394 17.16 2.99 8.86
CA HIS A 394 15.82 2.67 9.40
C HIS A 394 15.61 1.20 9.86
N GLU A 395 16.67 0.43 10.09
CA GLU A 395 16.59 -0.95 10.58
C GLU A 395 17.25 -1.02 11.95
N THR A 396 16.50 -1.39 12.98
CA THR A 396 17.06 -1.75 14.29
C THR A 396 18.09 -2.86 14.08
N LYS A 397 19.36 -2.56 14.32
CA LYS A 397 20.48 -3.50 14.08
C LYS A 397 20.63 -4.50 15.21
N SER A 398 20.11 -4.15 16.38
CA SER A 398 20.04 -5.02 17.53
C SER A 398 19.18 -6.26 17.25
N SER A 399 19.73 -7.46 17.48
CA SER A 399 18.97 -8.75 17.56
C SER A 399 17.98 -8.80 18.74
N VAL A 400 17.58 -7.65 19.23
CA VAL A 400 17.15 -7.43 20.61
C VAL A 400 15.66 -7.12 20.70
N ILE A 401 14.91 -7.17 19.59
CA ILE A 401 13.47 -7.47 19.60
C ILE A 401 13.32 -8.95 19.28
N ALA A 402 12.47 -9.66 20.03
CA ALA A 402 12.17 -11.07 19.78
C ALA A 402 11.58 -11.25 18.36
N GLY A 403 12.44 -11.55 17.37
CA GLY A 403 12.05 -11.66 15.95
C GLY A 403 13.01 -11.02 14.93
N GLY A 404 14.03 -10.27 15.36
CA GLY A 404 14.95 -9.54 14.48
C GLY A 404 14.50 -8.10 14.18
N GLY A 405 15.38 -7.26 13.64
CA GLY A 405 15.05 -5.91 13.19
C GLY A 405 14.12 -5.95 11.98
N TYR A 406 13.04 -5.18 12.00
CA TYR A 406 12.15 -5.01 10.84
C TYR A 406 12.49 -3.71 10.14
N ALA A 407 12.61 -3.74 8.81
CA ALA A 407 12.84 -2.55 7.98
C ALA A 407 11.56 -1.74 7.79
N CYS A 408 10.88 -1.35 8.88
CA CYS A 408 9.66 -0.55 8.83
C CYS A 408 9.85 0.77 9.56
N LEU A 409 9.70 1.88 8.83
CA LEU A 409 9.61 3.22 9.40
C LEU A 409 8.46 3.96 8.73
N SER A 410 7.54 4.45 9.55
CA SER A 410 6.44 5.33 9.13
C SER A 410 6.60 6.67 9.84
N VAL A 411 6.29 7.77 9.16
CA VAL A 411 6.49 9.11 9.72
C VAL A 411 5.25 9.96 9.53
N VAL A 412 4.80 10.56 10.63
CA VAL A 412 3.83 11.64 10.65
C VAL A 412 4.53 12.87 11.20
N ALA A 413 4.70 13.91 10.39
CA ALA A 413 5.41 15.13 10.80
C ALA A 413 4.64 16.38 10.35
N SER A 414 5.01 17.55 10.87
CA SER A 414 4.51 18.81 10.31
C SER A 414 5.03 18.97 8.89
N ASN A 415 6.34 19.19 8.77
CA ASN A 415 7.07 19.20 7.52
C ASN A 415 8.15 18.12 7.56
N PHE A 416 8.34 17.41 6.45
CA PHE A 416 9.41 16.45 6.27
C PHE A 416 10.28 16.87 5.10
N THR A 417 11.57 17.07 5.36
CA THR A 417 12.54 17.46 4.34
C THR A 417 13.76 16.54 4.40
N THR A 418 14.18 16.04 3.24
CA THR A 418 15.46 15.35 3.09
C THR A 418 16.33 16.13 2.12
N SER A 419 17.64 16.16 2.37
CA SER A 419 18.59 16.78 1.44
C SER A 419 19.97 16.11 1.44
N GLY A 420 20.69 16.18 0.32
CA GLY A 420 22.08 15.70 0.23
C GLY A 420 22.25 14.27 -0.31
N THR A 421 23.01 13.42 0.39
CA THR A 421 23.09 11.97 0.09
C THR A 421 22.07 11.16 0.88
N GLY A 422 20.98 11.82 1.31
CA GLY A 422 19.93 11.27 2.16
C GLY A 422 19.63 9.82 1.80
N SER A 423 20.15 8.90 2.61
CA SER A 423 19.98 7.46 2.45
C SER A 423 19.01 6.95 3.48
N ILE A 424 17.92 7.69 3.66
CA ILE A 424 16.77 7.27 4.45
C ILE A 424 16.10 6.18 3.62
N PHE A 425 15.87 5.00 4.18
CA PHE A 425 15.36 3.86 3.42
C PHE A 425 16.33 3.34 2.34
N ALA A 426 17.62 3.20 2.67
CA ALA A 426 18.59 2.53 1.81
C ALA A 426 18.16 1.11 1.38
N ASN A 427 17.32 0.48 2.21
CA ASN A 427 16.54 -0.72 1.90
C ASN A 427 15.06 -0.32 1.86
N PRO A 428 14.25 -0.95 0.99
CA PRO A 428 12.83 -0.63 0.88
C PRO A 428 12.10 -0.92 2.19
N THR A 429 11.19 -0.01 2.56
CA THR A 429 10.29 -0.19 3.71
C THR A 429 9.52 -1.50 3.54
N SER A 430 9.66 -2.42 4.50
CA SER A 430 9.05 -3.75 4.46
C SER A 430 8.71 -4.24 5.87
N GLN A 431 7.87 -5.27 5.96
CA GLN A 431 7.54 -5.94 7.22
C GLN A 431 6.80 -5.06 8.25
N CYS A 432 6.12 -3.99 7.82
CA CYS A 432 5.35 -3.12 8.71
C CYS A 432 4.21 -3.81 9.46
N ASP A 433 3.63 -4.88 8.90
CA ASP A 433 2.65 -5.72 9.60
C ASP A 433 3.26 -6.36 10.86
N ARG A 434 4.53 -6.79 10.77
CA ARG A 434 5.24 -7.41 11.89
C ARG A 434 5.76 -6.39 12.90
N ALA A 435 6.04 -5.18 12.44
CA ALA A 435 6.38 -4.05 13.30
C ALA A 435 5.14 -3.46 14.02
N GLY A 436 3.93 -3.95 13.73
CA GLY A 436 2.69 -3.46 14.34
C GLY A 436 2.26 -2.07 13.85
N VAL A 437 2.76 -1.63 12.69
CA VAL A 437 2.52 -0.29 12.13
C VAL A 437 1.35 -0.27 11.14
N SER A 438 0.98 -1.44 10.59
CA SER A 438 -0.10 -1.54 9.62
C SER A 438 -1.47 -1.16 10.20
N GLY A 439 -2.25 -0.36 9.48
CA GLY A 439 -3.53 0.14 9.95
C GLY A 439 -3.45 1.29 10.95
N LEU A 440 -2.26 1.76 11.34
CA LEU A 440 -2.14 2.84 12.33
C LEU A 440 -2.56 4.19 11.75
N ILE A 441 -2.08 4.54 10.55
CA ILE A 441 -2.51 5.77 9.87
C ILE A 441 -3.66 5.37 8.96
N PRO A 442 -4.93 5.58 9.37
CA PRO A 442 -6.07 5.19 8.55
C PRO A 442 -6.00 5.93 7.23
N SER A 443 -6.40 5.25 6.17
CA SER A 443 -6.49 5.88 4.87
C SER A 443 -7.63 6.92 4.82
N PRO A 444 -7.48 8.00 4.03
CA PRO A 444 -8.57 8.96 3.81
C PRO A 444 -9.72 8.29 3.06
N ASP A 445 -10.95 8.45 3.55
CA ASP A 445 -12.18 8.00 2.88
C ASP A 445 -12.32 8.55 1.43
N SER A 446 -11.53 9.56 1.05
CA SER A 446 -11.61 10.27 -0.22
C SER A 446 -10.65 9.79 -1.31
N VAL A 447 -9.70 8.88 -1.06
CA VAL A 447 -8.69 8.51 -2.07
C VAL A 447 -8.43 7.01 -2.16
N LEU A 448 -8.98 6.40 -3.22
CA LEU A 448 -8.85 4.99 -3.55
C LEU A 448 -7.65 4.78 -4.49
N VAL A 449 -6.71 3.89 -4.14
CA VAL A 449 -5.44 3.82 -4.90
C VAL A 449 -4.96 2.47 -5.46
N ARG A 450 -5.49 1.30 -5.07
CA ARG A 450 -5.01 0.02 -5.65
C ARG A 450 -6.08 -1.01 -6.01
N GLN A 451 -6.28 -1.30 -7.30
CA GLN A 451 -7.05 -2.49 -7.71
C GLN A 451 -6.16 -3.72 -7.75
N ALA A 452 -6.76 -4.88 -7.45
CA ALA A 452 -6.17 -6.18 -7.71
C ALA A 452 -7.17 -7.07 -8.44
N LEU A 453 -6.68 -7.82 -9.43
CA LEU A 453 -7.41 -8.96 -9.98
C LEU A 453 -7.63 -9.96 -8.86
N VAL A 454 -8.87 -10.44 -8.73
CA VAL A 454 -9.24 -11.50 -7.80
C VAL A 454 -9.69 -12.66 -8.67
N GLN A 455 -8.88 -13.72 -8.73
CA GLN A 455 -9.13 -14.92 -9.53
C GLN A 455 -9.55 -16.09 -8.65
#